data_AF-A0A960XR70-F1
#
_entry.id   AF-A0A960XR70-F1
#
_cell.length_a   1.000
_cell.length_b   1.000
_cell.length_c   1.000
_cell.angle_alpha   90.00
_cell.angle_beta   90.00
_cell.angle_gamma   90.00
#
_symmetry.space_group_name_H-M   'P 1'
#
loop_
_entity.id
_entity.type
_entity.pdbx_description
1 polymer ?
#
loop_
_entity_poly.entity_id
_entity_poly.type
_entity_poly.pdbx_seq_one_letter_code
_entity_poly.pdbx_strand_id
1 'polypeptide(L)'
;MPLSSSLRHHLLMITKEALHNVVKHAAATMVKLRLHMEQGRLILEIEDDGKGIGPPEGHRHGNGLHNIRKRAQATGGHCDIYPGPDGKGTIVRLTIPLNHSIP
;
A
#
# COMPACT_ATOMS: atom_id res chain seq x y z
N MET A 1 -4.99 -19.80 -9.01
CA MET A 1 -5.52 -20.05 -7.65
C MET A 1 -6.37 -18.84 -7.26
N PRO A 2 -7.64 -18.99 -6.87
CA PRO A 2 -8.46 -17.84 -6.48
C PRO A 2 -7.98 -17.26 -5.15
N LEU A 3 -7.91 -15.93 -5.04
CA LEU A 3 -7.58 -15.25 -3.77
C LEU A 3 -8.72 -15.44 -2.76
N SER A 4 -8.39 -15.68 -1.49
CA SER A 4 -9.39 -15.79 -0.43
C SER A 4 -10.20 -14.49 -0.30
N SER A 5 -11.45 -14.58 0.16
CA SER A 5 -12.30 -13.40 0.38
C SER A 5 -11.69 -12.41 1.37
N SER A 6 -11.04 -12.92 2.42
CA SER A 6 -10.32 -12.09 3.39
C SER A 6 -9.18 -11.32 2.72
N LEU A 7 -8.34 -12.00 1.93
CA LEU A 7 -7.22 -11.37 1.22
C LEU A 7 -7.72 -10.29 0.25
N ARG A 8 -8.77 -10.56 -0.52
CA ARG A 8 -9.40 -9.55 -1.41
C ARG A 8 -9.89 -8.33 -0.65
N HIS A 9 -10.52 -8.52 0.51
CA HIS A 9 -10.98 -7.43 1.36
C HIS A 9 -9.81 -6.57 1.88
N HIS A 10 -8.73 -7.20 2.36
CA HIS A 10 -7.55 -6.48 2.80
C HIS A 10 -6.89 -5.67 1.67
N LEU A 11 -6.76 -6.26 0.47
CA LEU A 11 -6.26 -5.56 -0.71
C LEU A 11 -7.11 -4.33 -1.05
N LEU A 12 -8.44 -4.49 -1.10
CA LEU A 12 -9.35 -3.38 -1.39
C LEU A 12 -9.24 -2.26 -0.36
N MET A 13 -9.17 -2.60 0.93
CA MET A 13 -9.08 -1.59 1.99
C MET A 13 -7.73 -0.87 1.99
N ILE A 14 -6.63 -1.58 1.71
CA ILE A 14 -5.31 -0.96 1.57
C ILE A 14 -5.29 -0.03 0.37
N THR A 15 -5.78 -0.48 -0.79
CA THR A 15 -5.88 0.35 -2.00
C THR A 15 -6.71 1.59 -1.76
N LYS A 16 -7.89 1.44 -1.12
CA LYS A 16 -8.78 2.56 -0.81
C LYS A 16 -8.08 3.60 0.08
N GLU A 17 -7.40 3.16 1.13
CA GLU A 17 -6.70 4.06 2.05
C GLU A 17 -5.53 4.76 1.36
N ALA A 18 -4.76 4.05 0.54
CA ALA A 18 -3.66 4.63 -0.22
C ALA A 18 -4.16 5.70 -1.20
N LEU A 19 -5.20 5.41 -1.98
CA LEU A 19 -5.80 6.38 -2.90
C LEU A 19 -6.43 7.57 -2.16
N HIS A 20 -7.03 7.34 -1.00
CA HIS A 20 -7.54 8.42 -0.16
C HIS A 20 -6.40 9.34 0.31
N ASN A 21 -5.25 8.78 0.70
CA ASN A 21 -4.07 9.56 1.05
C ASN A 21 -3.56 10.39 -0.13
N VAL A 22 -3.54 9.84 -1.34
CA VAL A 22 -3.17 10.62 -2.54
C VAL A 22 -4.11 11.81 -2.71
N VAL A 23 -5.42 11.56 -2.75
CA VAL A 23 -6.44 12.60 -3.00
C VAL A 23 -6.40 13.69 -1.93
N LYS A 24 -6.16 13.33 -0.66
CA LYS A 24 -6.18 14.27 0.46
C LYS A 24 -4.86 15.01 0.66
N HIS A 25 -3.73 14.40 0.33
CA HIS A 25 -2.43 14.87 0.81
C HIS A 25 -1.39 15.09 -0.29
N ALA A 26 -1.40 14.29 -1.36
CA ALA A 26 -0.27 14.24 -2.30
C ALA A 26 -0.21 15.43 -3.26
N ALA A 27 -1.36 16.06 -3.59
CA ALA A 27 -1.45 17.00 -4.71
C ALA A 27 -0.88 16.42 -6.03
N ALA A 28 -1.02 15.09 -6.19
CA ALA A 28 -0.57 14.34 -7.34
C ALA A 28 -1.44 14.61 -8.57
N THR A 29 -0.84 14.54 -9.74
CA THR A 29 -1.53 14.58 -11.03
C THR A 29 -1.74 13.19 -11.62
N MET A 30 -0.98 12.21 -11.17
CA MET A 30 -1.04 10.84 -11.65
C MET A 30 -0.88 9.85 -10.49
N VAL A 31 -1.60 8.73 -10.60
CA VAL A 31 -1.37 7.55 -9.77
C VAL A 31 -1.26 6.33 -10.67
N LYS A 32 -0.28 5.48 -10.41
CA LYS A 32 -0.10 4.17 -11.05
C LYS A 32 -0.39 3.09 -10.03
N LEU A 33 -1.26 2.16 -10.40
CA LEU A 33 -1.53 0.95 -9.62
C LEU A 33 -1.03 -0.27 -10.41
N ARG A 34 -0.18 -1.09 -9.79
CA ARG A 34 0.32 -2.34 -10.36
C ARG A 34 0.01 -3.48 -9.41
N LEU A 35 -0.62 -4.54 -9.91
CA LEU A 35 -0.84 -5.78 -9.18
C LEU A 35 -0.26 -6.92 -10.00
N HIS A 36 0.72 -7.63 -9.45
CA HIS A 36 1.39 -8.72 -10.15
C HIS A 36 1.82 -9.82 -9.17
N MET A 37 2.18 -10.97 -9.72
CA MET A 37 2.73 -12.08 -8.96
C MET A 37 4.18 -12.29 -9.37
N GLU A 38 5.07 -12.42 -8.39
CA GLU A 38 6.49 -12.67 -8.61
C GLU A 38 7.03 -13.55 -7.49
N GLN A 39 7.80 -14.58 -7.83
CA GLN A 39 8.49 -15.47 -6.87
C GLN A 39 7.58 -16.01 -5.74
N GLY A 40 6.35 -16.41 -6.07
CA GLY A 40 5.39 -16.93 -5.09
C GLY A 40 4.81 -15.87 -4.16
N ARG A 41 4.83 -14.60 -4.56
CA ARG A 41 4.28 -13.47 -3.81
C ARG A 41 3.31 -12.67 -4.67
N LEU A 42 2.28 -12.13 -4.05
CA LEU A 42 1.43 -11.10 -4.62
C LEU A 42 2.00 -9.74 -4.24
N ILE A 43 2.22 -8.90 -5.25
CA ILE A 43 2.77 -7.56 -5.09
C ILE A 43 1.74 -6.55 -5.60
N LEU A 44 1.31 -5.66 -4.71
CA LEU A 44 0.52 -4.48 -5.04
C LEU A 44 1.39 -3.24 -4.83
N GLU A 45 1.55 -2.43 -5.87
CA GLU A 45 2.22 -1.15 -5.82
C GLU A 45 1.26 -0.03 -6.19
N ILE A 46 1.25 1.04 -5.39
CA ILE A 46 0.54 2.28 -5.66
C ILE A 46 1.57 3.39 -5.60
N GLU A 47 1.78 4.05 -6.73
CA GLU A 47 2.78 5.10 -6.92
C GLU A 47 2.07 6.39 -7.34
N ASP A 48 2.25 7.47 -6.61
CA ASP A 48 1.81 8.81 -6.99
C ASP A 48 3.00 9.72 -7.34
N ASP A 49 2.76 10.76 -8.14
CA ASP A 49 3.76 11.77 -8.54
C ASP A 49 3.68 13.07 -7.71
N GLY A 50 3.04 13.00 -6.54
CA GLY A 50 2.77 14.16 -5.70
C GLY A 50 3.98 14.66 -4.90
N LYS A 51 3.69 15.39 -3.82
CA LYS A 51 4.70 16.00 -2.96
C LYS A 51 5.43 15.02 -2.00
N GLY A 52 5.05 13.74 -2.03
CA GLY A 52 5.55 12.71 -1.12
C GLY A 52 5.01 12.82 0.31
N ILE A 53 5.53 11.95 1.18
CA ILE A 53 5.22 11.96 2.62
C ILE A 53 6.21 12.90 3.31
N GLY A 54 5.70 14.02 3.85
CA GLY A 54 6.49 14.94 4.66
C GLY A 54 7.05 14.27 5.93
N PRO A 55 7.97 14.95 6.65
CA PRO A 55 8.43 14.46 7.93
C PRO A 55 7.23 14.20 8.85
N PRO A 56 7.30 13.20 9.75
CA PRO A 56 6.21 12.90 10.66
C PRO A 56 5.91 14.13 11.52
N GLU A 57 4.90 14.90 11.12
CA GLU A 57 4.45 16.05 11.90
C GLU A 57 3.93 15.53 13.23
N GLY A 58 4.53 16.05 14.32
CA GLY A 58 4.31 15.59 15.68
C GLY A 58 2.86 15.19 15.96
N HIS A 59 2.68 13.96 16.42
CA HIS A 59 1.47 13.45 17.06
C HIS A 59 0.18 13.43 16.21
N ARG A 60 0.24 13.71 14.91
CA ARG A 60 -0.88 13.55 13.97
C ARG A 60 -0.52 12.66 12.79
N HIS A 61 0.12 11.52 13.05
CA HIS A 61 0.04 10.43 12.09
C HIS A 61 -1.44 10.10 11.90
N GLY A 62 -2.02 10.52 10.78
CA GLY A 62 -3.33 10.02 10.37
C GLY A 62 -3.28 8.49 10.44
N ASN A 63 -4.31 7.89 11.05
CA ASN A 63 -4.35 6.45 11.27
C ASN A 63 -4.21 5.63 9.96
N GLY A 64 -4.28 6.26 8.78
CA GLY A 64 -4.19 5.64 7.46
C GLY A 64 -2.94 4.79 7.22
N LEU A 65 -1.72 5.34 7.37
CA LEU A 65 -0.49 4.57 7.12
C LEU A 65 -0.32 3.43 8.15
N HIS A 66 -0.71 3.67 9.40
CA HIS A 66 -0.73 2.64 10.44
C HIS A 66 -1.72 1.52 10.08
N ASN A 67 -2.93 1.88 9.64
CA ASN A 67 -3.97 0.95 9.23
C ASN A 67 -3.52 0.12 8.01
N ILE A 68 -2.85 0.73 7.04
CA ILE A 68 -2.27 0.02 5.89
C ILE A 68 -1.28 -1.04 6.37
N ARG A 69 -0.31 -0.67 7.22
CA ARG A 69 0.68 -1.61 7.76
C ARG A 69 0.02 -2.74 8.56
N LYS A 70 -0.93 -2.42 9.44
CA LYS A 70 -1.66 -3.42 10.24
C LYS A 70 -2.43 -4.40 9.36
N ARG A 71 -3.08 -3.90 8.29
CA ARG A 71 -3.81 -4.76 7.34
C ARG A 71 -2.86 -5.64 6.52
N ALA A 72 -1.70 -5.13 6.13
CA ALA A 72 -0.68 -5.93 5.45
C ALA A 72 -0.18 -7.08 6.33
N GLN A 73 0.05 -6.82 7.62
CA GLN A 73 0.43 -7.86 8.59
C GLN A 73 -0.67 -8.92 8.74
N ALA A 74 -1.94 -8.52 8.72
CA ALA A 74 -3.07 -9.45 8.81
C ALA A 74 -3.17 -10.43 7.62
N THR A 75 -2.51 -10.14 6.49
CA THR A 75 -2.42 -11.06 5.35
C THR A 75 -1.15 -11.92 5.39
N GLY A 76 -0.37 -11.88 6.47
CA GLY A 76 0.96 -12.50 6.53
C GLY A 76 2.02 -11.79 5.67
N GLY A 77 1.68 -10.60 5.15
CA GLY A 77 2.56 -9.78 4.33
C GLY A 77 3.17 -8.61 5.08
N HIS A 78 3.79 -7.72 4.34
CA HIS A 78 4.30 -6.45 4.83
C HIS A 78 4.02 -5.34 3.83
N CYS A 79 4.08 -4.09 4.31
CA CYS A 79 3.92 -2.92 3.47
C CYS A 79 5.07 -1.94 3.71
N ASP A 80 5.78 -1.63 2.63
CA ASP A 80 6.81 -0.62 2.57
C ASP A 80 6.24 0.65 1.97
N ILE A 81 6.68 1.78 2.51
CA ILE A 81 6.25 3.10 2.06
C ILE A 81 7.50 3.96 1.93
N TYR A 82 7.79 4.41 0.72
CA TYR A 82 9.05 5.10 0.39
C TYR A 82 8.85 6.13 -0.74
N PRO A 83 9.78 7.09 -0.92
CA PRO A 83 9.70 8.06 -2.00
C PRO A 83 9.76 7.42 -3.39
N GLY A 84 9.21 8.09 -4.40
CA GLY A 84 9.39 7.72 -5.80
C GLY A 84 10.85 7.82 -6.26
N PRO A 85 11.18 7.28 -7.45
CA PRO A 85 12.56 7.16 -7.93
C PRO A 85 13.30 8.49 -8.09
N ASP A 86 12.58 9.57 -8.35
CA ASP A 86 13.08 10.94 -8.50
C ASP A 86 13.08 11.73 -7.17
N GLY A 87 12.78 11.06 -6.05
CA GLY A 87 12.62 11.67 -4.74
C GLY A 87 11.29 12.41 -4.55
N LYS A 88 10.40 12.37 -5.55
CA LYS A 88 9.04 12.91 -5.46
C LYS A 88 8.02 11.80 -5.29
N GLY A 89 6.80 12.19 -4.92
CA GLY A 89 5.71 11.25 -4.79
C GLY A 89 5.90 10.22 -3.68
N THR A 90 5.01 9.24 -3.69
CA THR A 90 5.00 8.16 -2.71
C THR A 90 4.78 6.83 -3.42
N ILE A 91 5.53 5.81 -3.02
CA ILE A 91 5.28 4.42 -3.35
C ILE A 91 4.78 3.71 -2.10
N VAL A 92 3.61 3.09 -2.19
CA VAL A 92 3.08 2.12 -1.24
C VAL A 92 3.20 0.74 -1.88
N ARG A 93 4.09 -0.10 -1.35
CA ARG A 93 4.33 -1.45 -1.84
C ARG A 93 3.91 -2.48 -0.82
N LEU A 94 2.93 -3.30 -1.16
CA LEU A 94 2.43 -4.41 -0.37
C LEU A 94 2.92 -5.73 -0.95
N THR A 95 3.55 -6.54 -0.12
CA THR A 95 4.09 -7.85 -0.51
C THR A 95 3.47 -8.93 0.37
N ILE A 96 2.77 -9.89 -0.26
CA ILE A 96 2.05 -10.96 0.44
C ILE A 96 2.55 -12.31 -0.08
N PRO A 97 3.05 -13.21 0.77
CA PRO A 97 3.35 -14.58 0.37
C PRO A 97 2.09 -15.30 -0.14
N LEU A 98 2.18 -15.99 -1.28
CA LEU A 98 1.10 -16.81 -1.83
C LEU A 98 1.18 -18.29 -1.39
N ASN A 99 1.94 -18.55 -0.32
CA ASN A 99 2.07 -19.88 0.22
C ASN A 99 0.72 -20.30 0.81
N HIS A 100 0.26 -21.49 0.41
CA HIS A 100 -0.99 -22.10 0.83
C HIS A 100 -1.24 -22.00 2.35
N SER A 101 -2.52 -21.96 2.71
CA SER A 101 -3.10 -21.95 4.07
C SER A 101 -2.95 -20.65 4.89
N ILE A 102 -3.89 -19.72 4.68
CA ILE A 102 -4.47 -18.99 5.82
C ILE A 102 -5.33 -20.04 6.55
N PRO A 103 -5.13 -20.29 7.85
CA PRO A 103 -5.95 -21.26 8.61
C PRO A 103 -7.43 -20.89 8.60
#